data_AF-A0A0G1QIM6-F1
#
_entry.id   AF-A0A0G1QIM6-F1
#
_cell.length_a   1.000
_cell.length_b   1.000
_cell.length_c   1.000
_cell.angle_alpha   90.00
_cell.angle_beta   90.00
_cell.angle_gamma   90.00
#
_symmetry.space_group_name_H-M   'P 1'
#
loop_
_entity.id
_entity.type
_entity.pdbx_description
1 polymer ?
#
loop_
_entity_poly.entity_id
_entity_poly.type
_entity_poly.pdbx_seq_one_letter_code
_entity_poly.pdbx_strand_id
1 'polypeptide(L)'
;MIAAYFSRFAPRKLSNLLVGLIIFFSATQLGFHFWPSSTLVYGIRIDYLSPTLYFLDLLIIGDLLFLKLENLSIYDLRLVLPLLLTNLLFSANPLSTLSWSLHLVLYLSFIFTLFSRPAHAGILHLALFLSLFFQTILALAQVALGHSLGGLMYYLGERTISVGSPSIALATFFGSVALRAYATFSHPNVLAGWALVSLLILLRLRKVSSPARSPYSYLPLIFTTILVSLTQSRSAALVLFGFVIPFALLRSWRPRLLYFVLLLTTSYSLLTTSVLSRTIDPPLSERLDLQRIFPSLVPVLKPVSPPIQSLCPIFVYSSPTTIPLPFFCPGLAYLAFWQFYTPCDPIFFIIHYFCFP
;
A
#
# COMPACT_ATOMS: atom_id res chain seq x y z
N MET A 1 -36.74 22.08 23.57
CA MET A 1 -35.76 21.40 24.47
C MET A 1 -35.40 19.98 24.00
N ILE A 2 -36.37 19.13 23.62
CA ILE A 2 -36.12 17.74 23.16
C ILE A 2 -35.33 17.68 21.83
N ALA A 3 -35.60 18.57 20.87
CA ALA A 3 -34.83 18.66 19.62
C ALA A 3 -33.35 19.09 19.81
N ALA A 4 -33.07 19.90 20.83
CA ALA A 4 -31.71 20.34 21.18
C ALA A 4 -30.93 19.25 21.95
N TYR A 5 -31.62 18.30 22.57
CA TYR A 5 -31.02 17.16 23.24
C TYR A 5 -30.67 16.05 22.24
N PHE A 6 -31.56 15.77 21.28
CA PHE A 6 -31.30 14.84 20.19
C PHE A 6 -30.17 15.31 19.25
N SER A 7 -30.05 16.62 19.01
CA SER A 7 -28.99 17.18 18.16
C SER A 7 -27.58 17.09 18.77
N ARG A 8 -27.43 16.79 20.07
CA ARG A 8 -26.12 16.64 20.74
C ARG A 8 -25.70 15.20 21.00
N PHE A 9 -26.64 14.25 21.18
CA PHE A 9 -26.31 12.85 21.53
C PHE A 9 -26.24 11.88 20.34
N ALA A 10 -27.08 12.03 19.32
CA ALA A 10 -26.99 11.24 18.09
C ALA A 10 -25.68 11.41 17.28
N PRO A 11 -25.09 12.63 17.14
CA PRO A 11 -23.96 12.82 16.24
C PRO A 11 -22.67 12.12 16.67
N ARG A 12 -22.46 11.95 17.98
CA ARG A 12 -21.24 11.28 18.47
C ARG A 12 -21.21 9.80 18.12
N LYS A 13 -22.36 9.10 18.20
CA LYS A 13 -22.42 7.66 17.87
C LYS A 13 -22.19 7.41 16.38
N LEU A 14 -22.74 8.26 15.51
CA LEU A 14 -22.55 8.14 14.07
C LEU A 14 -21.11 8.44 13.65
N SER A 15 -20.49 9.50 14.18
CA SER A 15 -19.08 9.81 13.91
C SER A 15 -18.16 8.69 14.41
N ASN A 16 -18.41 8.15 15.60
CA ASN A 16 -17.72 6.98 16.13
C ASN A 16 -17.82 5.77 15.19
N LEU A 17 -19.02 5.51 14.66
CA LEU A 17 -19.25 4.44 13.70
C LEU A 17 -18.47 4.68 12.40
N LEU A 18 -18.51 5.90 11.84
CA LEU A 18 -17.77 6.27 10.63
C LEU A 18 -16.27 6.09 10.82
N VAL A 19 -15.70 6.60 11.92
CA VAL A 19 -14.28 6.39 12.25
C VAL A 19 -13.96 4.90 12.35
N GLY A 20 -14.79 4.11 13.02
CA GLY A 20 -14.63 2.66 13.11
C GLY A 20 -14.63 1.99 11.73
N LEU A 21 -15.56 2.38 10.85
CA LEU A 21 -15.65 1.86 9.48
C LEU A 21 -14.43 2.26 8.65
N ILE A 22 -14.00 3.53 8.70
CA ILE A 22 -12.82 4.03 7.98
C ILE A 22 -11.58 3.20 8.37
N ILE A 23 -11.37 3.00 9.67
CA ILE A 23 -10.24 2.23 10.18
C ILE A 23 -10.35 0.75 9.77
N PHE A 24 -11.54 0.15 9.84
CA PHE A 24 -11.74 -1.23 9.44
C PHE A 24 -11.45 -1.44 7.94
N PHE A 25 -12.01 -0.57 7.08
CA PHE A 25 -11.84 -0.60 5.63
C PHE A 25 -10.51 -0.02 5.14
N SER A 26 -9.67 0.56 6.01
CA SER A 26 -8.32 1.02 5.66
C SER A 26 -7.41 -0.10 5.13
N ALA A 27 -7.74 -1.36 5.43
CA ALA A 27 -7.03 -2.52 4.93
C ALA A 27 -7.59 -3.08 3.61
N THR A 28 -8.65 -2.48 3.06
CA THR A 28 -9.33 -2.98 1.86
C THR A 28 -9.03 -2.10 0.65
N GLN A 29 -8.94 -2.72 -0.54
CA GLN A 29 -8.71 -2.01 -1.81
C GLN A 29 -10.02 -1.84 -2.60
N LEU A 30 -11.16 -1.70 -1.92
CA LEU A 30 -12.43 -1.49 -2.59
C LEU A 30 -12.46 -0.11 -3.25
N GLY A 31 -12.40 -0.08 -4.57
CA GLY A 31 -12.38 1.16 -5.34
C GLY A 31 -12.92 1.00 -6.76
N PHE A 32 -13.36 2.13 -7.31
CA PHE A 32 -13.78 2.25 -8.70
C PHE A 32 -12.64 2.84 -9.54
N HIS A 33 -12.08 2.03 -10.44
CA HIS A 33 -10.94 2.40 -11.28
C HIS A 33 -11.40 3.08 -12.57
N PHE A 34 -10.85 4.27 -12.85
CA PHE A 34 -11.02 4.97 -14.12
C PHE A 34 -9.91 4.58 -15.08
N TRP A 35 -10.25 4.26 -16.33
CA TRP A 35 -9.30 3.75 -17.33
C TRP A 35 -9.12 4.71 -18.52
N PRO A 36 -8.63 5.95 -18.34
CA PRO A 36 -8.27 6.81 -19.47
C PRO A 36 -7.09 6.21 -20.26
N SER A 37 -6.89 6.65 -21.49
CA SER A 37 -5.85 6.13 -22.39
C SER A 37 -4.43 6.21 -21.79
N SER A 38 -4.16 7.18 -20.91
CA SER A 38 -2.88 7.32 -20.19
C SER A 38 -2.57 6.20 -19.19
N THR A 39 -3.56 5.35 -18.87
CA THR A 39 -3.42 4.20 -17.95
C THR A 39 -3.13 2.90 -18.69
N LEU A 40 -3.19 2.93 -20.02
CA LEU A 40 -2.96 1.79 -20.89
C LEU A 40 -1.50 1.82 -21.36
N VAL A 41 -0.74 0.79 -21.00
CA VAL A 41 0.61 0.59 -21.52
C VAL A 41 0.54 -0.58 -22.49
N TYR A 42 0.75 -0.30 -23.78
CA TYR A 42 0.53 -1.25 -24.88
C TYR A 42 -0.87 -1.88 -24.89
N GLY A 43 -1.89 -1.08 -24.53
CA GLY A 43 -3.28 -1.55 -24.43
C GLY A 43 -3.61 -2.36 -23.17
N ILE A 44 -2.62 -2.61 -22.31
CA ILE A 44 -2.81 -3.30 -21.02
C ILE A 44 -3.12 -2.27 -19.94
N ARG A 45 -4.19 -2.52 -19.18
CA ARG A 45 -4.61 -1.71 -18.04
C ARG A 45 -3.61 -1.84 -16.89
N ILE A 46 -3.16 -0.71 -16.36
CA ILE A 46 -2.26 -0.65 -15.21
C ILE A 46 -2.93 0.04 -14.02
N ASP A 47 -3.22 -0.74 -12.98
CA ASP A 47 -3.94 -0.27 -11.78
C ASP A 47 -3.32 0.97 -11.14
N TYR A 48 -2.00 1.02 -10.95
CA TYR A 48 -1.35 2.11 -10.23
C TYR A 48 -1.32 3.43 -11.02
N LEU A 49 -1.55 3.36 -12.34
CA LEU A 49 -1.72 4.54 -13.19
C LEU A 49 -3.17 5.02 -13.18
N SER A 50 -4.13 4.14 -12.86
CA SER A 50 -5.54 4.47 -12.87
C SER A 50 -5.93 5.41 -11.73
N PRO A 51 -6.52 6.58 -12.04
CA PRO A 51 -7.27 7.33 -11.03
C PRO A 51 -8.32 6.39 -10.45
N THR A 52 -8.40 6.31 -9.14
CA THR A 52 -9.28 5.35 -8.46
C THR A 52 -10.03 6.10 -7.38
N LEU A 53 -11.36 5.92 -7.33
CA LEU A 53 -12.18 6.43 -6.23
C LEU A 53 -12.43 5.28 -5.25
N TYR A 54 -11.76 5.30 -4.10
CA TYR A 54 -11.89 4.26 -3.10
C TYR A 54 -13.15 4.46 -2.25
N PHE A 55 -13.74 3.36 -1.79
CA PHE A 55 -14.83 3.41 -0.81
C PHE A 55 -14.39 4.11 0.49
N LEU A 56 -13.12 3.97 0.86
CA LEU A 56 -12.51 4.68 1.97
C LEU A 56 -12.61 6.20 1.81
N ASP A 57 -12.43 6.72 0.59
CA ASP A 57 -12.53 8.16 0.30
C ASP A 57 -13.94 8.67 0.58
N LEU A 58 -14.96 7.92 0.18
CA LEU A 58 -16.36 8.25 0.43
C LEU A 58 -16.69 8.27 1.93
N LEU A 59 -16.16 7.32 2.70
CA LEU A 59 -16.34 7.28 4.15
C LEU A 59 -15.67 8.48 4.83
N ILE A 60 -14.45 8.83 4.41
CA ILE A 60 -13.72 9.98 4.94
C ILE A 60 -14.44 11.28 4.61
N ILE A 61 -14.86 11.47 3.35
CA ILE A 61 -15.65 12.65 2.94
C ILE A 61 -16.93 12.72 3.78
N GLY A 62 -17.63 11.60 3.99
CA GLY A 62 -18.80 11.52 4.84
C GLY A 62 -18.54 11.98 6.28
N ASP A 63 -17.45 11.52 6.89
CA ASP A 63 -17.05 11.94 8.24
C ASP A 63 -16.65 13.43 8.32
N LEU A 64 -15.95 13.95 7.31
CA LEU A 64 -15.57 15.37 7.23
C LEU A 64 -16.79 16.29 7.02
N LEU A 65 -17.73 15.90 6.15
CA LEU A 65 -18.98 16.64 5.95
C LEU A 65 -19.83 16.64 7.23
N PHE A 66 -19.84 15.52 7.94
CA PHE A 66 -20.58 15.38 9.20
C PHE A 66 -20.07 16.30 10.31
N LEU A 67 -18.75 16.54 10.36
CA LEU A 67 -18.15 17.46 11.33
C LEU A 67 -18.48 18.94 11.10
N LYS A 68 -19.08 19.28 9.95
CA LYS A 68 -19.15 20.65 9.40
C LYS A 68 -17.76 21.22 9.13
N LEU A 69 -17.55 21.67 7.89
CA LEU A 69 -16.28 22.23 7.41
C LEU A 69 -15.81 23.47 8.20
N GLU A 70 -16.70 24.12 8.97
CA GLU A 70 -16.42 25.33 9.75
C GLU A 70 -15.31 25.15 10.80
N ASN A 71 -15.08 23.91 11.28
CA ASN A 71 -14.02 23.60 12.24
C ASN A 71 -12.81 22.91 11.60
N LEU A 72 -12.77 22.77 10.28
CA LEU A 72 -11.53 22.41 9.61
C LEU A 72 -10.63 23.64 9.66
N SER A 73 -9.87 23.73 10.75
CA SER A 73 -8.57 24.38 10.70
C SER A 73 -7.87 23.78 9.49
N ILE A 74 -7.77 24.55 8.41
CA ILE A 74 -6.86 24.25 7.32
C ILE A 74 -5.48 24.41 7.98
N TYR A 75 -5.03 23.36 8.68
CA TYR A 75 -3.67 23.24 9.17
C TYR A 75 -2.75 23.56 8.03
N ASP A 76 -1.62 24.19 8.33
CA ASP A 76 -0.78 24.93 7.39
C ASP A 76 -0.39 24.11 6.13
N LEU A 77 -1.34 23.98 5.19
CA LEU A 77 -1.17 23.30 3.92
C LEU A 77 -0.15 24.05 3.08
N ARG A 78 0.30 25.24 3.50
CA ARG A 78 1.39 25.97 2.86
C ARG A 78 2.69 25.16 2.83
N LEU A 79 2.89 24.18 3.70
CA LEU A 79 4.05 23.28 3.60
C LEU A 79 3.82 22.13 2.60
N VAL A 80 2.62 21.57 2.59
CA VAL A 80 2.27 20.41 1.74
C VAL A 80 1.99 20.83 0.30
N LEU A 81 1.38 22.00 0.10
CA LEU A 81 0.92 22.49 -1.19
C LEU A 81 2.08 22.73 -2.18
N PRO A 82 3.20 23.39 -1.82
CA PRO A 82 4.34 23.50 -2.73
C PRO A 82 4.88 22.14 -3.14
N LEU A 83 4.97 21.18 -2.20
CA LEU A 83 5.42 19.83 -2.49
C LEU A 83 4.48 19.12 -3.50
N LEU A 84 3.17 19.23 -3.30
CA LEU A 84 2.18 18.66 -4.22
C LEU A 84 2.22 19.33 -5.60
N LEU A 85 2.37 20.66 -5.65
CA LEU A 85 2.48 21.41 -6.90
C LEU A 85 3.76 21.07 -7.64
N THR A 86 4.90 20.98 -6.95
CA THR A 86 6.17 20.53 -7.56
C THR A 86 6.01 19.12 -8.11
N ASN A 87 5.42 18.19 -7.35
CA ASN A 87 5.18 16.83 -7.83
C ASN A 87 4.30 16.81 -9.09
N LEU A 88 3.25 17.64 -9.12
CA LEU A 88 2.35 17.73 -10.27
C LEU A 88 3.04 18.33 -11.51
N LEU A 89 3.86 19.38 -11.34
CA LEU A 89 4.56 20.07 -12.43
C LEU A 89 5.62 19.20 -13.11
N PHE A 90 6.31 18.35 -12.35
CA PHE A 90 7.37 17.47 -12.85
C PHE A 90 6.92 16.03 -13.13
N SER A 91 5.63 15.73 -12.95
CA SER A 91 5.10 14.38 -13.09
C SER A 91 4.91 13.96 -14.55
N ALA A 92 5.34 12.74 -14.88
CA ALA A 92 5.10 12.13 -16.20
C ALA A 92 3.62 11.81 -16.48
N ASN A 93 2.80 11.56 -15.45
CA ASN A 93 1.36 11.34 -15.59
C ASN A 93 0.59 12.26 -14.63
N PRO A 94 0.33 13.51 -15.03
CA PRO A 94 -0.27 14.53 -14.16
C PRO A 94 -1.62 14.12 -13.57
N LEU A 95 -2.42 13.33 -14.27
CA LEU A 95 -3.74 12.90 -13.80
C LEU A 95 -3.64 11.91 -12.63
N SER A 96 -2.76 10.91 -12.74
CA SER A 96 -2.50 9.97 -11.64
C SER A 96 -1.90 10.72 -10.43
N THR A 97 -0.93 11.61 -10.69
CA THR A 97 -0.32 12.43 -9.63
C THR A 97 -1.33 13.34 -8.94
N LEU A 98 -2.25 13.95 -9.68
CA LEU A 98 -3.33 14.76 -9.11
C LEU A 98 -4.24 13.89 -8.23
N SER A 99 -4.67 12.72 -8.71
CA SER A 99 -5.51 11.79 -7.94
C SER A 99 -4.84 11.39 -6.63
N TRP A 100 -3.56 10.99 -6.66
CA TRP A 100 -2.80 10.65 -5.46
C TRP A 100 -2.59 11.84 -4.52
N SER A 101 -2.37 13.03 -5.06
CA SER A 101 -2.25 14.27 -4.27
C SER A 101 -3.56 14.59 -3.54
N LEU A 102 -4.71 14.39 -4.19
CA LEU A 102 -6.02 14.57 -3.58
C LEU A 102 -6.28 13.55 -2.47
N HIS A 103 -5.93 12.27 -2.66
CA HIS A 103 -6.00 11.27 -1.60
C HIS A 103 -5.13 11.65 -0.41
N LEU A 104 -3.90 12.10 -0.65
CA LEU A 104 -3.00 12.52 0.44
C LEU A 104 -3.61 13.66 1.27
N VAL A 105 -4.13 14.70 0.62
CA VAL A 105 -4.79 15.82 1.31
C VAL A 105 -5.99 15.31 2.11
N LEU A 106 -6.85 14.49 1.51
CA LEU A 106 -8.03 13.93 2.15
C LEU A 106 -7.67 13.11 3.40
N TYR A 107 -6.67 12.24 3.29
CA TYR A 107 -6.24 11.37 4.39
C TYR A 107 -5.54 12.15 5.50
N LEU A 108 -4.74 13.16 5.15
CA LEU A 108 -4.15 14.06 6.14
C LEU A 108 -5.24 14.84 6.88
N SER A 109 -6.22 15.40 6.17
CA SER A 109 -7.37 16.06 6.79
C SER A 109 -8.10 15.13 7.77
N PHE A 110 -8.36 13.87 7.38
CA PHE A 110 -8.94 12.88 8.29
C PHE A 110 -8.10 12.67 9.55
N ILE A 111 -6.79 12.41 9.39
CA ILE A 111 -5.86 12.19 10.50
C ILE A 111 -5.86 13.38 11.46
N PHE A 112 -5.81 14.61 10.96
CA PHE A 112 -5.87 15.81 11.79
C PHE A 112 -7.16 15.88 12.59
N THR A 113 -8.30 15.60 11.96
CA THR A 113 -9.57 15.57 12.70
C THR A 113 -9.63 14.44 13.73
N LEU A 114 -8.93 13.32 13.51
CA LEU A 114 -8.85 12.22 14.48
C LEU A 114 -8.07 12.65 15.73
N PHE A 115 -6.98 13.40 15.57
CA PHE A 115 -6.21 13.95 16.70
C PHE A 115 -6.98 14.98 17.52
N SER A 116 -7.82 15.79 16.88
CA SER A 116 -8.65 16.79 17.55
C SER A 116 -9.82 16.19 18.34
N ARG A 117 -10.05 14.86 18.28
CA ARG A 117 -11.19 14.19 18.92
C ARG A 117 -10.76 13.28 20.09
N PRO A 118 -10.79 13.77 21.35
CA PRO A 118 -10.40 12.99 22.52
C PRO A 118 -11.50 11.99 22.94
N ALA A 119 -11.74 10.90 22.19
CA ALA A 119 -12.71 9.85 22.62
C ALA A 119 -12.66 8.49 21.87
N HIS A 120 -11.80 8.27 20.88
CA HIS A 120 -11.98 7.13 19.96
C HIS A 120 -11.09 5.92 20.23
N ALA A 121 -10.32 5.89 21.33
CA ALA A 121 -9.33 4.84 21.57
C ALA A 121 -9.92 3.41 21.55
N GLY A 122 -11.09 3.21 22.17
CA GLY A 122 -11.76 1.90 22.19
C GLY A 122 -12.25 1.47 20.81
N ILE A 123 -12.80 2.40 20.02
CA ILE A 123 -13.28 2.12 18.66
C ILE A 123 -12.11 1.85 17.71
N LEU A 124 -11.06 2.67 17.79
CA LEU A 124 -9.84 2.49 17.02
C LEU A 124 -9.19 1.13 17.34
N HIS A 125 -9.14 0.75 18.62
CA HIS A 125 -8.65 -0.55 19.04
C HIS A 125 -9.50 -1.69 18.46
N LEU A 126 -10.83 -1.63 18.61
CA LEU A 126 -11.73 -2.67 18.10
C LEU A 126 -11.65 -2.79 16.57
N ALA A 127 -11.71 -1.67 15.85
CA ALA A 127 -11.69 -1.65 14.39
C ALA A 127 -10.37 -2.16 13.81
N LEU A 128 -9.21 -1.71 14.35
CA LEU A 128 -7.90 -2.22 13.94
C LEU A 128 -7.75 -3.71 14.26
N PHE A 129 -8.22 -4.15 15.43
CA PHE A 129 -8.16 -5.56 15.81
C PHE A 129 -9.00 -6.44 14.86
N LEU A 130 -10.24 -6.04 14.59
CA LEU A 130 -11.13 -6.77 13.67
C LEU A 130 -10.57 -6.78 12.24
N SER A 131 -10.00 -5.66 11.79
CA SER A 131 -9.34 -5.59 10.49
C SER A 131 -8.14 -6.54 10.43
N LEU A 132 -7.26 -6.52 11.45
CA LEU A 132 -6.09 -7.40 11.51
C LEU A 132 -6.48 -8.89 11.54
N PHE A 133 -7.53 -9.22 12.30
CA PHE A 133 -8.09 -10.56 12.35
C PHE A 133 -8.64 -11.00 10.99
N PHE A 134 -9.44 -10.15 10.34
CA PHE A 134 -9.99 -10.40 9.00
C PHE A 134 -8.89 -10.66 7.97
N GLN A 135 -7.88 -9.78 7.92
CA GLN A 135 -6.73 -9.93 7.00
C GLN A 135 -5.95 -11.21 7.27
N THR A 136 -5.80 -11.61 8.54
CA THR A 136 -5.12 -12.86 8.92
C THR A 136 -5.86 -14.10 8.44
N ILE A 137 -7.19 -14.14 8.61
CA ILE A 137 -8.01 -15.26 8.12
C ILE A 137 -7.93 -15.34 6.59
N LEU A 138 -8.11 -14.21 5.89
CA LEU A 138 -8.08 -14.19 4.43
C LEU A 138 -6.70 -14.62 3.90
N ALA A 139 -5.62 -14.12 4.50
CA ALA A 139 -4.25 -14.52 4.18
C ALA A 139 -4.02 -16.03 4.36
N LEU A 140 -4.47 -16.60 5.48
CA LEU A 140 -4.36 -18.04 5.74
C LEU A 140 -5.11 -18.86 4.68
N ALA A 141 -6.34 -18.44 4.34
CA ALA A 141 -7.14 -19.11 3.33
C ALA A 141 -6.48 -19.04 1.94
N GLN A 142 -5.96 -17.88 1.53
CA GLN A 142 -5.26 -17.74 0.25
C GLN A 142 -4.00 -18.61 0.16
N VAL A 143 -3.19 -18.66 1.22
CA VAL A 143 -1.98 -19.49 1.25
C VAL A 143 -2.34 -20.97 1.22
N ALA A 144 -3.38 -21.38 1.94
CA ALA A 144 -3.84 -22.77 1.96
C ALA A 144 -4.40 -23.24 0.61
N LEU A 145 -5.12 -22.36 -0.10
CA LEU A 145 -5.72 -22.68 -1.41
C LEU A 145 -4.75 -22.51 -2.57
N GLY A 146 -3.70 -21.71 -2.42
CA GLY A 146 -2.79 -21.35 -3.53
C GLY A 146 -3.42 -20.40 -4.56
N HIS A 147 -4.57 -19.80 -4.25
CA HIS A 147 -5.24 -18.80 -5.09
C HIS A 147 -6.15 -17.89 -4.24
N SER A 148 -6.62 -16.80 -4.84
CA SER A 148 -7.63 -15.91 -4.25
C SER A 148 -8.96 -16.63 -4.06
N LEU A 149 -9.71 -16.29 -3.00
CA LEU A 149 -11.02 -16.88 -2.73
C LEU A 149 -12.06 -16.42 -3.76
N GLY A 150 -11.98 -15.15 -4.20
CA GLY A 150 -12.90 -14.54 -5.15
C GLY A 150 -14.29 -14.29 -4.55
N GLY A 151 -15.31 -14.21 -5.41
CA GLY A 151 -16.70 -14.00 -5.00
C GLY A 151 -16.90 -12.72 -4.18
N LEU A 152 -17.45 -12.84 -2.97
CA LEU A 152 -17.63 -11.70 -2.06
C LEU A 152 -16.31 -11.02 -1.67
N MET A 153 -15.21 -11.78 -1.56
CA MET A 153 -13.90 -11.23 -1.19
C MET A 153 -13.34 -10.33 -2.30
N TYR A 154 -13.65 -10.60 -3.57
CA TYR A 154 -13.29 -9.73 -4.68
C TYR A 154 -13.92 -8.33 -4.52
N TYR A 155 -15.20 -8.26 -4.13
CA TYR A 155 -15.87 -6.99 -3.84
C TYR A 155 -15.36 -6.31 -2.57
N LEU A 156 -14.63 -7.01 -1.69
CA LEU A 156 -13.93 -6.40 -0.56
C LEU A 156 -12.50 -5.97 -0.92
N GLY A 157 -12.13 -6.03 -2.20
CA GLY A 157 -10.82 -5.62 -2.70
C GLY A 157 -9.79 -6.75 -2.79
N GLU A 158 -10.19 -8.01 -2.69
CA GLU A 158 -9.30 -9.14 -3.01
C GLU A 158 -8.99 -9.15 -4.52
N ARG A 159 -7.70 -9.26 -4.85
CA ARG A 159 -7.25 -9.41 -6.24
C ARG A 159 -7.34 -10.85 -6.70
N THR A 160 -7.64 -11.06 -7.98
CA THR A 160 -7.63 -12.39 -8.60
C THR A 160 -6.18 -12.85 -8.81
N ILE A 161 -5.68 -13.69 -7.90
CA ILE A 161 -4.31 -14.20 -7.91
C ILE A 161 -4.30 -15.72 -7.83
N SER A 162 -3.31 -16.33 -8.47
CA SER A 162 -3.08 -17.77 -8.43
C SER A 162 -1.57 -18.05 -8.51
N VAL A 163 -1.10 -19.21 -8.08
CA VAL A 163 0.32 -19.59 -8.23
C VAL A 163 0.81 -19.50 -9.69
N GLY A 164 -0.09 -19.64 -10.67
CA GLY A 164 0.24 -19.58 -12.09
C GLY A 164 0.22 -18.20 -12.73
N SER A 165 -0.23 -17.14 -12.04
CA SER A 165 -0.30 -15.83 -12.70
C SER A 165 1.08 -15.17 -12.79
N PRO A 166 1.40 -14.50 -13.91
CA PRO A 166 2.71 -13.90 -14.12
C PRO A 166 2.98 -12.78 -13.10
N SER A 167 4.25 -12.62 -12.73
CA SER A 167 4.72 -11.56 -11.82
C SER A 167 4.14 -11.59 -10.39
N ILE A 168 3.60 -12.74 -9.96
CA ILE A 168 3.17 -12.95 -8.57
C ILE A 168 4.36 -13.31 -7.67
N ALA A 169 4.33 -12.81 -6.45
CA ALA A 169 5.33 -13.13 -5.44
C ALA A 169 5.06 -14.52 -4.85
N LEU A 170 5.91 -15.47 -5.21
CA LEU A 170 5.85 -16.86 -4.75
C LEU A 170 6.84 -17.09 -3.60
N ALA A 171 6.59 -18.12 -2.81
CA ALA A 171 7.50 -18.64 -1.80
C ALA A 171 7.74 -20.13 -2.04
N THR A 172 8.92 -20.63 -1.71
CA THR A 172 9.23 -22.05 -1.74
C THR A 172 9.19 -22.62 -0.33
N PHE A 173 8.33 -23.61 -0.10
CA PHE A 173 8.24 -24.34 1.17
C PHE A 173 8.52 -25.82 0.91
N PHE A 174 9.58 -26.37 1.52
CA PHE A 174 9.94 -27.78 1.34
C PHE A 174 10.06 -28.22 -0.13
N GLY A 175 10.55 -27.33 -1.00
CA GLY A 175 10.68 -27.59 -2.44
C GLY A 175 9.38 -27.43 -3.25
N SER A 176 8.22 -27.21 -2.61
CA SER A 176 7.00 -26.83 -3.31
C SER A 176 6.86 -25.32 -3.41
N VAL A 177 6.31 -24.85 -4.53
CA VAL A 177 6.01 -23.44 -4.75
C VAL A 177 4.62 -23.14 -4.17
N ALA A 178 4.55 -22.19 -3.25
CA ALA A 178 3.31 -21.72 -2.65
C ALA A 178 3.14 -20.21 -2.84
N LEU A 179 1.88 -19.78 -2.75
CA LEU A 179 1.51 -18.37 -2.81
C LEU A 179 1.91 -17.66 -1.50
N ARG A 180 2.47 -16.45 -1.58
CA ARG A 180 2.65 -15.58 -0.40
C ARG A 180 1.31 -14.97 0.01
N ALA A 181 1.12 -14.63 1.27
CA ALA A 181 -0.12 -13.98 1.71
C ALA A 181 -0.28 -12.56 1.12
N TYR A 182 -1.37 -12.29 0.41
CA TYR A 182 -1.73 -10.94 -0.10
C TYR A 182 -2.92 -10.34 0.67
N ALA A 183 -3.84 -11.18 1.11
CA ALA A 183 -5.17 -10.82 1.59
C ALA A 183 -5.86 -9.84 0.61
N THR A 184 -6.33 -8.68 1.05
CA THR A 184 -6.89 -7.64 0.16
C THR A 184 -5.85 -6.64 -0.36
N PHE A 185 -4.56 -6.83 -0.06
CA PHE A 185 -3.52 -5.91 -0.51
C PHE A 185 -2.94 -6.31 -1.87
N SER A 186 -2.38 -5.31 -2.57
CA SER A 186 -1.73 -5.47 -3.86
C SER A 186 -0.39 -6.21 -3.80
N HIS A 187 0.23 -6.28 -2.62
CA HIS A 187 1.54 -6.89 -2.44
C HIS A 187 1.74 -7.44 -1.01
N PRO A 188 2.41 -8.59 -0.82
CA PRO A 188 2.61 -9.20 0.50
C PRO A 188 3.42 -8.31 1.45
N ASN A 189 4.42 -7.58 0.95
CA ASN A 189 5.22 -6.68 1.80
C ASN A 189 4.39 -5.52 2.36
N VAL A 190 3.39 -5.05 1.60
CA VAL A 190 2.49 -3.98 2.02
C VAL A 190 1.58 -4.46 3.14
N LEU A 191 0.98 -5.65 2.98
CA LEU A 191 0.21 -6.31 4.05
C LEU A 191 1.05 -6.46 5.34
N ALA A 192 2.31 -6.88 5.21
CA ALA A 192 3.22 -7.01 6.35
C ALA A 192 3.52 -5.67 7.04
N GLY A 193 3.75 -4.61 6.24
CA GLY A 193 3.97 -3.26 6.73
C GLY A 193 2.75 -2.70 7.46
N TRP A 194 1.56 -2.83 6.86
CA TRP A 194 0.30 -2.44 7.48
C TRP A 194 0.06 -3.20 8.80
N ALA A 195 0.24 -4.53 8.81
CA ALA A 195 0.06 -5.34 10.02
C ALA A 195 1.00 -4.94 11.16
N LEU A 196 2.23 -4.52 10.83
CA LEU A 196 3.20 -4.02 11.80
C LEU A 196 2.78 -2.64 12.36
N VAL A 197 2.37 -1.71 11.49
CA VAL A 197 1.88 -0.39 11.91
C VAL A 197 0.63 -0.53 12.78
N SER A 198 -0.33 -1.36 12.38
CA SER A 198 -1.53 -1.65 13.18
C SER A 198 -1.19 -2.26 14.54
N LEU A 199 -0.21 -3.17 14.62
CA LEU A 199 0.29 -3.71 15.89
C LEU A 199 0.85 -2.61 16.80
N LEU A 200 1.70 -1.73 16.26
CA LEU A 200 2.29 -0.63 17.04
C LEU A 200 1.23 0.31 17.61
N ILE A 201 0.23 0.66 16.80
CA ILE A 201 -0.91 1.48 17.23
C ILE A 201 -1.69 0.75 18.34
N LEU A 202 -2.03 -0.53 18.16
CA LEU A 202 -2.75 -1.33 19.16
C LEU A 202 -1.98 -1.43 20.49
N LEU A 203 -0.66 -1.64 20.44
CA LEU A 203 0.20 -1.67 21.63
C LEU A 203 0.21 -0.32 22.36
N ARG A 204 0.19 0.80 21.62
CA ARG A 204 0.11 2.14 22.21
C ARG A 204 -1.24 2.40 22.87
N LEU A 205 -2.35 2.06 22.19
CA LEU A 205 -3.70 2.25 22.72
C LEU A 205 -3.97 1.41 23.97
N ARG A 206 -3.36 0.23 24.06
CA ARG A 206 -3.40 -0.62 25.26
C ARG A 206 -2.86 0.11 26.49
N LYS A 207 -1.72 0.82 26.35
CA LYS A 207 -1.08 1.54 27.46
C LYS A 207 -1.99 2.62 28.06
N VAL A 208 -2.88 3.19 27.25
CA VAL A 208 -3.79 4.27 27.64
C VAL A 208 -5.07 3.75 28.29
N SER A 209 -5.64 2.64 27.80
CA SER A 209 -7.03 2.28 28.11
C SER A 209 -7.22 1.45 29.39
N SER A 210 -6.22 0.67 29.85
CA SER A 210 -6.17 0.06 31.19
C SER A 210 -4.94 -0.87 31.30
N PRO A 211 -4.20 -0.90 32.43
CA PRO A 211 -3.07 -1.80 32.66
C PRO A 211 -3.49 -3.25 32.98
N ALA A 212 -4.78 -3.60 32.94
CA ALA A 212 -5.23 -4.94 33.28
C ALA A 212 -4.71 -5.99 32.28
N ARG A 213 -3.96 -6.96 32.83
CA ARG A 213 -3.20 -8.05 32.17
C ARG A 213 -4.07 -9.08 31.46
N SER A 214 -5.04 -8.65 30.66
CA SER A 214 -5.87 -9.59 29.90
C SER A 214 -5.01 -10.31 28.86
N PRO A 215 -5.04 -11.66 28.80
CA PRO A 215 -4.26 -12.44 27.85
C PRO A 215 -4.63 -12.10 26.38
N TYR A 216 -5.86 -11.63 26.14
CA TYR A 216 -6.33 -11.20 24.83
C TYR A 216 -5.52 -10.03 24.25
N SER A 217 -4.79 -9.29 25.09
CA SER A 217 -3.94 -8.17 24.64
C SER A 217 -2.73 -8.59 23.81
N TYR A 218 -2.39 -9.89 23.77
CA TYR A 218 -1.32 -10.45 22.94
C TYR A 218 -1.81 -11.01 21.60
N LEU A 219 -3.13 -11.11 21.38
CA LEU A 219 -3.68 -11.58 20.10
C LEU A 219 -3.23 -10.76 18.89
N PRO A 220 -3.14 -9.41 18.93
CA PRO A 220 -2.60 -8.65 17.80
C PRO A 220 -1.17 -9.05 17.44
N LEU A 221 -0.34 -9.32 18.46
CA LEU A 221 1.04 -9.75 18.25
C LEU A 221 1.07 -11.11 17.53
N ILE A 222 0.23 -12.05 17.94
CA ILE A 222 0.11 -13.37 17.31
C ILE A 222 -0.33 -13.24 15.84
N PHE A 223 -1.38 -12.46 15.56
CA PHE A 223 -1.86 -12.25 14.20
C PHE A 223 -0.81 -11.59 13.30
N THR A 224 -0.13 -10.54 13.79
CA THR A 224 0.96 -9.90 13.04
C THR A 224 2.14 -10.85 12.82
N THR A 225 2.52 -11.69 13.80
CA THR A 225 3.56 -12.70 13.61
C THR A 225 3.19 -13.72 12.54
N ILE A 226 1.94 -14.19 12.52
CA ILE A 226 1.43 -15.08 11.46
C ILE A 226 1.52 -14.37 10.09
N LEU A 227 0.96 -13.16 9.97
CA LEU A 227 0.97 -12.40 8.71
C LEU A 227 2.38 -12.11 8.18
N VAL A 228 3.30 -11.66 9.04
CA VAL A 228 4.69 -11.37 8.64
C VAL A 228 5.41 -12.65 8.19
N SER A 229 5.10 -13.79 8.81
CA SER A 229 5.68 -15.08 8.42
C SER A 229 5.13 -15.58 7.07
N LEU A 230 3.82 -15.47 6.84
CA LEU A 230 3.17 -15.86 5.59
C LEU A 230 3.51 -14.93 4.42
N THR A 231 3.71 -13.64 4.69
CA THR A 231 4.11 -12.67 3.68
C THR A 231 5.59 -12.80 3.32
N GLN A 232 6.44 -13.44 4.13
CA GLN A 232 7.88 -13.59 3.88
C GLN A 232 8.61 -12.24 3.65
N SER A 233 8.12 -11.15 4.25
CA SER A 233 8.71 -9.82 4.10
C SER A 233 9.91 -9.65 5.05
N ARG A 234 11.14 -9.61 4.51
CA ARG A 234 12.38 -9.52 5.30
C ARG A 234 12.46 -8.25 6.15
N SER A 235 12.06 -7.11 5.60
CA SER A 235 12.07 -5.83 6.32
C SER A 235 11.07 -5.83 7.47
N ALA A 236 9.84 -6.30 7.24
CA ALA A 236 8.83 -6.40 8.29
C ALA A 236 9.23 -7.43 9.36
N ALA A 237 9.82 -8.56 8.97
CA ALA A 237 10.36 -9.56 9.89
C ALA A 237 11.48 -8.99 10.76
N LEU A 238 12.43 -8.26 10.17
CA LEU A 238 13.49 -7.60 10.91
C LEU A 238 12.93 -6.61 11.93
N VAL A 239 11.95 -5.78 11.54
CA VAL A 239 11.34 -4.83 12.48
C VAL A 239 10.56 -5.56 13.58
N LEU A 240 9.77 -6.58 13.24
CA LEU A 240 8.97 -7.33 14.21
C LEU A 240 9.83 -8.12 15.20
N PHE A 241 10.69 -9.01 14.70
CA PHE A 241 11.50 -9.90 15.52
C PHE A 241 12.70 -9.18 16.12
N GLY A 242 13.31 -8.24 15.39
CA GLY A 242 14.47 -7.49 15.87
C GLY A 242 14.11 -6.39 16.86
N PHE A 243 13.00 -5.67 16.65
CA PHE A 243 12.68 -4.50 17.48
C PHE A 243 11.38 -4.67 18.28
N VAL A 244 10.26 -4.97 17.63
CA VAL A 244 8.95 -4.91 18.32
C VAL A 244 8.82 -5.95 19.42
N ILE A 245 9.09 -7.22 19.14
CA ILE A 245 8.96 -8.34 20.12
C ILE A 245 9.85 -8.14 21.35
N PRO A 246 11.18 -7.93 21.23
CA PRO A 246 12.03 -7.80 22.41
C PRO A 246 11.69 -6.56 23.23
N PHE A 247 11.30 -5.45 22.62
CA PHE A 247 10.94 -4.25 23.37
C PHE A 247 9.52 -4.31 23.96
N ALA A 248 8.59 -5.03 23.33
CA ALA A 248 7.23 -5.20 23.83
C ALA A 248 7.11 -6.27 24.93
N LEU A 249 7.87 -7.36 24.84
CA LEU A 249 7.80 -8.49 25.79
C LEU A 249 8.86 -8.44 26.89
N LEU A 250 10.08 -8.00 26.57
CA LEU A 250 11.21 -8.05 27.51
C LEU A 250 11.41 -6.69 28.18
N ARG A 251 11.26 -6.67 29.51
CA ARG A 251 11.32 -5.43 30.29
C ARG A 251 12.74 -4.93 30.54
N SER A 252 13.71 -5.83 30.71
CA SER A 252 15.10 -5.52 31.06
C SER A 252 16.06 -5.73 29.90
N TRP A 253 17.23 -5.08 29.93
CA TRP A 253 18.21 -5.12 28.84
C TRP A 253 18.92 -6.47 28.69
N ARG A 254 19.16 -7.19 29.80
CA ARG A 254 19.83 -8.51 29.80
C ARG A 254 19.09 -9.57 28.95
N PRO A 255 17.79 -9.84 29.13
CA PRO A 255 17.07 -10.78 28.29
C PRO A 255 16.94 -10.29 26.84
N ARG A 256 16.92 -8.97 26.59
CA ARG A 256 16.96 -8.43 25.21
C ARG A 256 18.27 -8.80 24.53
N LEU A 257 19.40 -8.61 25.22
CA LEU A 257 20.72 -9.01 24.70
C LEU A 257 20.76 -10.52 24.40
N LEU A 258 20.31 -11.35 25.34
CA LEU A 258 20.25 -12.80 25.14
C LEU A 258 19.36 -13.19 23.94
N TYR A 259 18.21 -12.53 23.80
CA TYR A 259 17.33 -12.70 22.64
C TYR A 259 18.01 -12.32 21.32
N PHE A 260 18.73 -11.19 21.27
CA PHE A 260 19.47 -10.78 20.07
C PHE A 260 20.59 -11.74 19.71
N VAL A 261 21.34 -12.23 20.71
CA VAL A 261 22.38 -13.26 20.50
C VAL A 261 21.74 -14.54 19.94
N LEU A 262 20.60 -14.97 20.48
CA LEU A 262 19.88 -16.13 19.98
C LEU A 262 19.34 -15.92 18.55
N LEU A 263 18.79 -14.75 18.25
CA LEU A 263 18.32 -14.39 16.91
C LEU A 263 19.47 -14.35 15.88
N LEU A 264 20.62 -13.78 16.26
CA LEU A 264 21.81 -13.73 15.40
C LEU A 264 22.43 -15.10 15.17
N THR A 265 22.53 -15.93 16.22
CA THR A 265 23.06 -17.30 16.09
C THR A 265 22.15 -18.20 15.27
N THR A 266 20.82 -18.11 15.46
CA THR A 266 19.84 -18.86 14.65
C THR A 266 19.78 -18.36 13.20
N SER A 267 19.82 -17.05 12.97
CA SER A 267 19.89 -16.54 11.59
C SER A 267 21.20 -16.93 10.89
N TYR A 268 22.32 -16.93 11.60
CA TYR A 268 23.61 -17.41 11.07
C TYR A 268 23.59 -18.92 10.77
N SER A 269 23.01 -19.75 11.66
CA SER A 269 22.87 -21.19 11.40
C SER A 269 21.91 -21.48 10.24
N LEU A 270 20.83 -20.72 10.12
CA LEU A 270 19.92 -20.80 8.98
C LEU A 270 20.61 -20.34 7.69
N LEU A 271 21.40 -19.27 7.70
CA LEU A 271 22.15 -18.81 6.52
C LEU A 271 23.17 -19.86 6.06
N THR A 272 23.86 -20.51 6.99
CA THR A 272 24.87 -21.54 6.68
C THR A 272 24.23 -22.85 6.19
N THR A 273 23.03 -23.20 6.67
CA THR A 273 22.28 -24.38 6.22
C THR A 273 21.42 -24.13 4.96
N SER A 274 20.95 -22.90 4.74
CA SER A 274 20.11 -22.49 3.59
C SER A 274 20.90 -22.17 2.32
N VAL A 275 22.17 -22.58 2.25
CA VAL A 275 22.78 -22.99 0.98
C VAL A 275 21.93 -24.09 0.29
N LEU A 276 21.01 -24.74 1.01
CA LEU A 276 19.85 -25.43 0.44
C LEU A 276 18.82 -24.46 -0.18
N SER A 277 18.97 -24.26 -1.50
CA SER A 277 17.87 -24.18 -2.48
C SER A 277 16.82 -23.08 -2.28
N ARG A 278 17.26 -21.82 -2.14
CA ARG A 278 16.49 -20.71 -2.69
C ARG A 278 17.06 -20.43 -4.08
N THR A 279 16.25 -20.58 -5.14
CA THR A 279 16.54 -19.88 -6.40
C THR A 279 16.60 -18.42 -6.02
N ILE A 280 17.83 -17.90 -5.96
CA ILE A 280 18.12 -16.50 -5.72
C ILE A 280 17.19 -15.75 -6.66
N ASP A 281 16.33 -14.88 -6.11
CA ASP A 281 15.64 -13.86 -6.91
C ASP A 281 16.65 -13.39 -7.95
N PRO A 282 16.33 -13.41 -9.27
CA PRO A 282 17.30 -13.07 -10.31
C PRO A 282 18.07 -11.85 -9.83
N PRO A 283 19.40 -11.94 -9.71
CA PRO A 283 20.21 -10.92 -9.04
C PRO A 283 19.83 -9.55 -9.58
N LEU A 284 20.02 -8.50 -8.77
CA LEU A 284 19.69 -7.13 -9.19
C LEU A 284 20.22 -6.82 -10.60
N SER A 285 21.36 -7.40 -10.97
CA SER A 285 21.90 -7.40 -12.33
C SER A 285 20.95 -7.98 -13.39
N GLU A 286 20.38 -9.15 -13.18
CA GLU A 286 19.46 -9.81 -14.12
C GLU A 286 18.11 -9.07 -14.23
N ARG A 287 17.64 -8.43 -13.13
CA ARG A 287 16.49 -7.51 -13.18
C ARG A 287 16.81 -6.23 -13.98
N LEU A 288 18.01 -5.68 -13.79
CA LEU A 288 18.49 -4.52 -14.55
C LEU A 288 18.73 -4.88 -16.03
N ASP A 289 19.19 -6.11 -16.31
CA ASP A 289 19.40 -6.61 -17.67
C ASP A 289 18.06 -6.84 -18.38
N LEU A 290 17.06 -7.42 -17.70
CA LEU A 290 15.70 -7.49 -18.24
C LEU A 290 15.11 -6.11 -18.53
N GLN A 291 15.37 -5.11 -17.67
CA GLN A 291 14.99 -3.73 -17.91
C GLN A 291 15.74 -3.07 -19.07
N ARG A 292 16.99 -3.46 -19.35
CA ARG A 292 17.75 -3.00 -20.52
C ARG A 292 17.29 -3.66 -21.82
N ILE A 293 16.88 -4.92 -21.75
CA ILE A 293 16.41 -5.70 -22.90
C ILE A 293 14.99 -5.26 -23.30
N PHE A 294 14.14 -4.90 -22.33
CA PHE A 294 12.73 -4.56 -22.60
C PHE A 294 12.56 -3.45 -23.67
N PRO A 295 13.27 -2.30 -23.62
CA PRO A 295 13.20 -1.27 -24.66
C PRO A 295 13.64 -1.76 -26.04
N SER A 296 14.59 -2.70 -26.10
CA SER A 296 15.12 -3.24 -27.36
C SER A 296 14.17 -4.24 -28.06
N LEU A 297 13.23 -4.83 -27.31
CA LEU A 297 12.18 -5.70 -27.85
C LEU A 297 10.99 -4.91 -28.42
N VAL A 298 10.78 -3.67 -27.99
CA VAL A 298 9.67 -2.81 -28.41
C VAL A 298 9.63 -2.50 -29.92
N PRO A 299 10.75 -2.21 -30.64
CA PRO A 299 10.68 -1.91 -32.07
C PRO A 299 10.34 -3.13 -32.96
N VAL A 300 10.48 -4.37 -32.46
CA VAL A 300 10.18 -5.59 -33.24
C VAL A 300 8.68 -5.89 -33.30
N LEU A 301 7.89 -5.32 -32.39
CA LEU A 301 6.43 -5.40 -32.39
C LEU A 301 5.78 -4.17 -33.03
N LYS A 302 6.41 -3.57 -34.05
CA LYS A 302 5.65 -2.73 -34.97
C LYS A 302 4.59 -3.63 -35.62
N PRO A 303 3.30 -3.27 -35.57
CA PRO A 303 2.31 -3.99 -36.35
C PRO A 303 2.76 -3.92 -37.80
N VAL A 304 3.06 -5.07 -38.39
CA VAL A 304 3.10 -5.21 -39.84
C VAL A 304 1.70 -4.85 -40.30
N SER A 305 1.50 -3.58 -40.66
CA SER A 305 0.30 -3.16 -41.36
C SER A 305 0.18 -4.10 -42.56
N PRO A 306 -0.91 -4.88 -42.70
CA PRO A 306 -1.11 -5.64 -43.92
C PRO A 306 -1.04 -4.64 -45.08
N PRO A 307 -0.38 -4.98 -46.20
CA PRO A 307 -0.34 -4.10 -47.35
C PRO A 307 -1.78 -3.81 -47.75
N ILE A 308 -2.21 -2.57 -47.53
CA ILE A 308 -3.42 -2.04 -48.11
C ILE A 308 -3.14 -2.07 -49.62
N GLN A 309 -3.65 -3.10 -50.28
CA GLN A 309 -3.77 -3.10 -51.72
C GLN A 309 -4.75 -1.98 -52.08
N SER A 310 -4.17 -0.84 -52.42
CA SER A 310 -4.81 0.29 -53.06
C SER A 310 -5.33 -0.15 -54.43
N LEU A 311 -6.65 -0.05 -54.64
CA LEU A 311 -7.21 0.29 -55.94
C LEU A 311 -7.36 1.82 -55.98
N CYS A 312 -6.57 2.41 -56.87
CA CYS A 312 -6.41 3.81 -57.34
C CYS A 312 -7.71 4.55 -57.76
N PRO A 313 -7.64 5.82 -58.27
CA PRO A 313 -6.84 7.01 -57.88
C PRO A 313 -7.70 8.32 -57.90
N ILE A 314 -7.04 9.50 -58.03
CA ILE A 314 -7.53 10.86 -58.43
C ILE A 314 -7.63 11.86 -57.24
N PHE A 315 -7.07 13.08 -57.17
CA PHE A 315 -6.35 14.02 -58.07
C PHE A 315 -5.30 14.85 -57.27
N VAL A 316 -4.39 15.43 -58.05
CA VAL A 316 -3.22 16.33 -57.85
C VAL A 316 -3.51 17.68 -57.15
N TYR A 317 -2.55 18.23 -56.36
CA TYR A 317 -1.82 19.50 -56.62
C TYR A 317 -0.74 19.88 -55.57
N SER A 318 0.51 19.93 -56.06
CA SER A 318 1.71 20.78 -55.77
C SER A 318 2.04 21.40 -54.38
N SER A 319 3.14 20.89 -53.77
CA SER A 319 4.42 21.51 -53.31
C SER A 319 4.63 23.05 -53.19
N PRO A 320 5.76 23.54 -52.62
CA PRO A 320 6.52 23.14 -51.40
C PRO A 320 7.04 24.35 -50.56
N THR A 321 7.60 24.14 -49.35
CA THR A 321 8.81 24.86 -48.83
C THR A 321 9.31 24.32 -47.46
N THR A 322 10.48 23.65 -47.52
CA THR A 322 11.69 23.73 -46.65
C THR A 322 11.57 24.22 -45.18
N ILE A 323 11.92 23.51 -44.09
CA ILE A 323 13.15 22.83 -43.55
C ILE A 323 13.37 23.36 -42.09
N PRO A 324 14.01 22.62 -41.16
CA PRO A 324 13.58 22.52 -39.76
C PRO A 324 14.44 23.28 -38.73
N LEU A 325 13.93 23.39 -37.50
CA LEU A 325 14.68 23.78 -36.30
C LEU A 325 15.06 22.55 -35.46
N PRO A 326 16.21 22.57 -34.75
CA PRO A 326 16.77 21.38 -34.13
C PRO A 326 16.10 21.07 -32.78
N PHE A 327 15.85 19.78 -32.56
CA PHE A 327 15.51 19.23 -31.25
C PHE A 327 16.70 19.37 -30.31
N PHE A 328 16.51 20.17 -29.26
CA PHE A 328 17.35 20.18 -28.08
C PHE A 328 17.17 18.85 -27.33
N CYS A 329 18.26 18.12 -27.14
CA CYS A 329 18.30 16.89 -26.35
C CYS A 329 19.16 17.17 -25.11
N PRO A 330 18.61 17.24 -23.88
CA PRO A 330 19.40 17.08 -22.68
C PRO A 330 19.30 15.62 -22.24
N GLY A 331 20.09 14.77 -22.89
CA GLY A 331 20.47 13.48 -22.32
C GLY A 331 21.59 13.70 -21.31
N LEU A 332 21.25 13.79 -20.01
CA LEU A 332 22.16 13.51 -18.87
C LEU A 332 21.50 13.70 -17.48
N ALA A 333 20.22 13.31 -17.32
CA ALA A 333 19.56 13.27 -16.01
C ALA A 333 18.78 11.97 -15.73
N TYR A 334 18.92 10.95 -16.60
CA TYR A 334 18.06 9.76 -16.58
C TYR A 334 18.57 8.60 -15.70
N LEU A 335 19.74 8.71 -15.07
CA LEU A 335 20.36 7.58 -14.36
C LEU A 335 20.25 7.61 -12.83
N ALA A 336 19.64 8.62 -12.23
CA ALA A 336 19.54 8.74 -10.76
C ALA A 336 18.13 8.66 -10.18
N PHE A 337 17.06 8.65 -11.00
CA PHE A 337 15.69 8.88 -10.50
C PHE A 337 14.76 7.67 -10.45
N TRP A 338 15.20 6.49 -10.88
CA TRP A 338 14.32 5.32 -11.04
C TRP A 338 14.30 4.32 -9.88
N GLN A 339 15.09 4.54 -8.82
CA GLN A 339 15.26 3.56 -7.73
C GLN A 339 14.22 3.66 -6.60
N PHE A 340 13.19 4.51 -6.73
CA PHE A 340 12.12 4.68 -5.73
C PHE A 340 10.70 4.31 -6.21
N TYR A 341 10.56 3.61 -7.35
CA TYR A 341 9.27 3.07 -7.78
C TYR A 341 8.92 1.75 -7.07
N THR A 342 8.72 1.82 -5.77
CA THR A 342 7.69 1.02 -5.11
C THR A 342 6.63 2.01 -4.68
N PRO A 343 5.34 1.84 -5.04
CA PRO A 343 4.31 2.74 -4.53
C PRO A 343 4.29 2.58 -3.01
N CYS A 344 4.86 3.57 -2.33
CA CYS A 344 4.69 3.72 -0.91
C CYS A 344 3.22 4.03 -0.69
N ASP A 345 2.47 3.04 -0.21
CA ASP A 345 1.17 3.30 0.39
C ASP A 345 1.31 4.43 1.42
N PRO A 346 0.39 5.42 1.46
CA PRO A 346 0.47 6.57 2.36
C PRO A 346 0.45 6.20 3.86
N ILE A 347 0.24 4.92 4.20
CA ILE A 347 0.38 4.36 5.55
C ILE A 347 1.81 4.57 6.11
N PHE A 348 2.85 4.70 5.28
CA PHE A 348 4.23 4.86 5.76
C PHE A 348 4.58 6.26 6.31
N PHE A 349 3.82 7.31 5.98
CA PHE A 349 4.07 8.66 6.53
C PHE A 349 3.63 8.82 8.00
N ILE A 350 2.93 7.81 8.55
CA ILE A 350 2.38 7.81 9.91
C ILE A 350 3.47 7.78 10.99
N ILE A 351 4.69 7.33 10.67
CA ILE A 351 5.72 7.04 11.69
C ILE A 351 6.44 8.29 12.19
N HIS A 352 6.48 9.40 11.42
CA HIS A 352 7.27 10.55 11.87
C HIS A 352 6.61 11.38 12.97
N TYR A 353 5.27 11.38 13.06
CA TYR A 353 4.51 12.18 14.05
C TYR A 353 4.09 11.40 15.30
N PHE A 354 4.17 10.07 15.30
CA PHE A 354 3.91 9.25 16.50
C PHE A 354 5.12 9.10 17.44
N CYS A 355 6.30 9.60 17.04
CA CYS A 355 7.57 9.31 17.71
C CYS A 355 8.16 10.43 18.58
N PHE A 356 7.54 11.61 18.71
CA PHE A 356 8.01 12.61 19.67
C PHE A 356 6.84 13.24 20.44
N PRO A 357 6.96 13.43 21.77
CA PRO A 357 6.13 14.38 22.50
C PRO A 357 6.39 15.82 22.04
#